data_AF-X6MYK1-F1
#
_entry.id   AF-X6MYK1-F1
#
_cell.length_a   1.000
_cell.length_b   1.000
_cell.length_c   1.000
_cell.angle_alpha   90.00
_cell.angle_beta   90.00
_cell.angle_gamma   90.00
#
_symmetry.space_group_name_H-M   'P 1'
#
loop_
_entity.id
_entity.type
_entity.pdbx_description
1 polymer ?
#
loop_
_entity_poly.entity_id
_entity_poly.type
_entity_poly.pdbx_seq_one_letter_code
_entity_poly.pdbx_strand_id
1 'polypeptide(L)'
;MQFITQKYVDRVFASPRTASKNEEAIERLADYFLIIGHKEMILPEIQDVESDNSPPHQVSSTYTRPVCPFFLVNHFETFVVELKRYPLQDYPECPLATRVYDFVFPEPIEVREEGKGTEVRGFVLTDAQGTRQYGSALVFWERLSPVDIITMSEKVNDFRVKKFGVDPITEWPEQLYAPVAIAVISHWPFFS
;
A
#
# COMPACT_ATOMS: atom_id res chain seq x y z
N MET A 1 -26.15 -9.62 10.69
CA MET A 1 -25.25 -8.48 10.35
C MET A 1 -25.64 -7.72 9.08
N GLN A 2 -26.39 -8.28 8.12
CA GLN A 2 -26.74 -7.61 6.85
C GLN A 2 -27.57 -6.30 6.98
N PHE A 3 -28.41 -6.16 8.00
CA PHE A 3 -29.31 -5.01 8.12
C PHE A 3 -28.62 -3.68 8.49
N ILE A 4 -27.54 -3.75 9.28
CA ILE A 4 -26.76 -2.56 9.67
C ILE A 4 -25.92 -2.09 8.49
N THR A 5 -25.30 -3.02 7.76
CA THR A 5 -24.56 -2.68 6.53
C THR A 5 -25.49 -1.99 5.53
N GLN A 6 -26.67 -2.53 5.24
CA GLN A 6 -27.61 -1.93 4.30
C GLN A 6 -27.98 -0.48 4.66
N LYS A 7 -28.45 -0.24 5.90
CA LYS A 7 -29.01 1.07 6.28
C LYS A 7 -27.98 2.20 6.33
N TYR A 8 -26.75 1.91 6.75
CA TYR A 8 -25.71 2.93 6.94
C TYR A 8 -24.82 3.07 5.70
N VAL A 9 -24.49 1.97 5.01
CA VAL A 9 -23.71 2.03 3.76
C VAL A 9 -24.51 2.73 2.67
N ASP A 10 -25.80 2.41 2.51
CA ASP A 10 -26.66 3.06 1.51
C ASP A 10 -26.87 4.54 1.78
N ARG A 11 -26.69 5.02 3.01
CA ARG A 11 -26.80 6.45 3.36
C ARG A 11 -25.49 7.20 3.20
N VAL A 12 -24.36 6.56 3.50
CA VAL A 12 -23.04 7.18 3.43
C VAL A 12 -22.56 7.27 1.97
N PHE A 13 -22.96 6.31 1.12
CA PHE A 13 -22.47 6.18 -0.25
C PHE A 13 -23.58 5.97 -1.29
N ALA A 14 -24.80 6.43 -1.00
CA ALA A 14 -25.95 6.22 -1.88
C ALA A 14 -25.62 6.59 -3.34
N SER A 15 -25.86 5.65 -4.25
CA SER A 15 -25.90 5.95 -5.67
C SER A 15 -27.00 6.99 -5.93
N PRO A 16 -26.74 8.01 -6.77
CA PRO A 16 -27.72 9.05 -7.06
C PRO A 16 -29.04 8.43 -7.55
N ARG A 17 -30.15 8.77 -6.89
CA ARG A 17 -31.48 8.24 -7.20
C ARG A 17 -32.14 9.00 -8.33
N THR A 18 -31.63 10.19 -8.70
CA THR A 18 -32.23 11.03 -9.75
C THR A 18 -31.20 11.77 -10.61
N ALA A 19 -31.67 12.30 -11.75
CA ALA A 19 -30.82 12.86 -12.80
C ALA A 19 -30.21 14.25 -12.50
N SER A 20 -30.51 14.91 -11.37
CA SER A 20 -29.82 16.15 -10.95
C SER A 20 -28.52 15.82 -10.19
N LYS A 21 -27.55 15.31 -10.95
CA LYS A 21 -26.28 14.74 -10.45
C LYS A 21 -25.44 15.66 -9.54
N ASN A 22 -25.61 16.98 -9.63
CA ASN A 22 -24.87 17.96 -8.80
C ASN A 22 -25.46 18.16 -7.40
N GLU A 23 -26.78 18.08 -7.23
CA GLU A 23 -27.41 18.29 -5.91
C GLU A 23 -27.22 17.06 -5.02
N GLU A 24 -27.35 15.86 -5.57
CA GLU A 24 -27.12 14.61 -4.83
C GLU A 24 -25.64 14.37 -4.48
N ALA A 25 -24.69 14.94 -5.22
CA ALA A 25 -23.27 14.87 -4.86
C ALA A 25 -22.98 15.64 -3.56
N ILE A 26 -23.70 16.74 -3.32
CA ILE A 26 -23.56 17.57 -2.10
C ILE A 26 -24.11 16.84 -0.87
N GLU A 27 -25.09 15.95 -1.03
CA GLU A 27 -25.69 15.19 0.07
C GLU A 27 -24.81 14.02 0.57
N ARG A 28 -23.79 13.60 -0.20
CA ARG A 28 -22.93 12.48 0.21
C ARG A 28 -21.96 12.94 1.31
N LEU A 29 -21.90 12.13 2.36
CA LEU A 29 -20.92 12.32 3.43
C LEU A 29 -19.53 11.88 2.97
N ALA A 30 -19.43 10.81 2.18
CA ALA A 30 -18.16 10.33 1.63
C ALA A 30 -18.33 9.89 0.17
N ASP A 31 -17.31 10.14 -0.63
CA ASP A 31 -17.21 9.66 -2.00
C ASP A 31 -16.63 8.25 -2.03
N TYR A 32 -15.59 7.98 -1.25
CA TYR A 32 -14.96 6.66 -1.26
C TYR A 32 -14.61 6.18 0.15
N PHE A 33 -14.74 4.88 0.33
CA PHE A 33 -14.17 4.12 1.43
C PHE A 33 -13.17 3.12 0.86
N LEU A 34 -11.94 3.18 1.35
CA LEU A 34 -10.82 2.39 0.85
C LEU A 34 -10.28 1.53 1.99
N ILE A 35 -9.94 0.28 1.67
CA ILE A 35 -9.07 -0.56 2.48
C ILE A 35 -7.84 -0.82 1.61
N ILE A 36 -6.70 -0.38 2.11
CA ILE A 36 -5.43 -0.42 1.41
C ILE A 36 -4.50 -1.31 2.23
N GLY A 37 -4.02 -2.40 1.64
CA GLY A 37 -3.17 -3.35 2.35
C GLY A 37 -2.13 -3.98 1.43
N HIS A 38 -1.41 -4.96 1.96
CA HIS A 38 -0.48 -5.77 1.19
C HIS A 38 -1.23 -6.98 0.61
N LYS A 39 -1.11 -7.23 -0.69
CA LYS A 39 -1.64 -8.46 -1.32
C LYS A 39 -0.56 -9.51 -1.49
N GLU A 40 0.53 -9.10 -2.13
CA GLU A 40 1.67 -9.94 -2.48
C GLU A 40 2.91 -9.05 -2.56
N MET A 41 4.09 -9.58 -2.29
CA MET A 41 5.33 -8.87 -2.57
C MET A 41 5.68 -9.00 -4.07
N ILE A 42 5.94 -7.85 -4.73
CA ILE A 42 6.61 -7.78 -6.04
C ILE A 42 8.06 -7.38 -5.78
N LEU A 43 9.00 -8.21 -6.20
CA LEU A 43 10.38 -7.75 -6.30
C LEU A 43 10.45 -6.77 -7.48
N PRO A 44 11.17 -5.64 -7.36
CA PRO A 44 11.26 -4.69 -8.46
C PRO A 44 11.66 -5.42 -9.74
N GLU A 45 10.83 -5.29 -10.79
CA GLU A 45 11.15 -5.80 -12.11
C GLU A 45 12.48 -5.19 -12.53
N ILE A 46 13.47 -6.06 -12.70
CA ILE A 46 14.78 -5.66 -13.17
C ILE A 46 14.57 -5.40 -14.65
N GLN A 47 14.71 -4.15 -15.09
CA GLN A 47 15.02 -3.93 -16.49
C GLN A 47 16.35 -4.63 -16.73
N ASP A 48 16.35 -5.63 -17.61
CA ASP A 48 17.57 -6.26 -18.11
C ASP A 48 18.40 -5.15 -18.77
N VAL A 49 19.27 -4.52 -17.99
CA VAL A 49 20.34 -3.71 -18.54
C VAL A 49 21.27 -4.74 -19.14
N GLU A 50 21.16 -4.95 -20.46
CA GLU A 50 22.08 -5.76 -21.23
C GLU A 50 23.50 -5.41 -20.77
N SER A 51 24.12 -6.36 -20.08
CA SER A 51 25.41 -6.20 -19.45
C SER A 51 26.45 -5.99 -20.54
N ASP A 52 26.93 -4.77 -20.66
CA ASP A 52 28.16 -4.48 -21.38
C ASP A 52 29.28 -5.30 -20.74
N ASN A 53 29.93 -6.15 -21.54
CA ASN A 53 30.86 -7.21 -21.14
C ASN A 53 32.14 -6.68 -20.46
N SER A 54 32.04 -6.21 -19.22
CA SER A 54 33.19 -5.81 -18.42
C SER A 54 33.44 -6.85 -17.31
N PRO A 55 34.67 -7.38 -17.18
CA PRO A 55 34.97 -8.48 -16.25
C PRO A 55 34.86 -8.02 -14.78
N PRO A 56 34.52 -8.94 -13.85
CA PRO A 56 34.29 -8.58 -12.45
C PRO A 56 35.62 -8.34 -11.75
N HIS A 57 35.84 -7.12 -11.27
CA HIS A 57 36.90 -6.85 -10.31
C HIS A 57 36.54 -7.53 -8.99
N GLN A 58 37.38 -8.51 -8.61
CA GLN A 58 37.39 -9.12 -7.29
C GLN A 58 37.59 -8.03 -6.22
N VAL A 59 36.58 -7.82 -5.38
CA VAL A 59 36.76 -7.10 -4.11
C VAL A 59 36.67 -8.12 -2.99
N SER A 60 37.84 -8.54 -2.52
CA SER A 60 37.99 -9.14 -1.19
C SER A 60 37.55 -8.12 -0.14
N SER A 61 36.61 -8.48 0.72
CA SER A 61 36.52 -7.84 2.03
C SER A 61 36.09 -8.86 3.09
N THR A 62 36.98 -9.05 4.05
CA THR A 62 36.82 -9.81 5.28
C THR A 62 36.16 -8.90 6.33
N TYR A 63 35.41 -9.49 7.28
CA TYR A 63 34.59 -8.92 8.36
C TYR A 63 33.16 -8.50 8.01
N THR A 64 32.16 -9.21 8.56
CA THR A 64 31.27 -8.72 9.65
C THR A 64 30.28 -9.81 10.10
N ARG A 65 29.84 -9.69 11.36
CA ARG A 65 28.85 -10.52 12.08
C ARG A 65 27.56 -10.80 11.26
N PRO A 66 26.74 -11.81 11.61
CA PRO A 66 25.39 -11.95 11.07
C PRO A 66 24.54 -10.80 11.61
N VAL A 67 24.65 -9.64 10.97
CA VAL A 67 23.71 -8.55 11.10
C VAL A 67 22.60 -8.95 10.14
N CYS A 68 21.41 -9.31 10.67
CA CYS A 68 20.19 -9.33 9.87
C CYS A 68 20.23 -8.08 8.99
N PRO A 69 20.34 -8.19 7.65
CA PRO A 69 20.82 -7.09 6.86
C PRO A 69 19.89 -5.90 7.11
N PHE A 70 20.46 -4.81 7.60
CA PHE A 70 19.83 -3.49 7.64
C PHE A 70 19.24 -3.12 6.26
N PHE A 71 19.72 -3.79 5.20
CA PHE A 71 19.23 -3.75 3.82
C PHE A 71 17.91 -4.48 3.54
N LEU A 72 17.50 -5.48 4.34
CA LEU A 72 16.19 -6.12 4.17
C LEU A 72 15.06 -5.22 4.67
N VAL A 73 15.29 -4.43 5.72
CA VAL A 73 14.26 -3.59 6.33
C VAL A 73 14.03 -2.30 5.53
N ASN A 74 15.04 -1.81 4.79
CA ASN A 74 14.99 -0.51 4.09
C ASN A 74 14.88 -0.58 2.54
N HIS A 75 14.87 -1.76 1.91
CA HIS A 75 14.89 -1.87 0.43
C HIS A 75 13.87 -2.84 -0.20
N PHE A 76 12.91 -3.38 0.54
CA PHE A 76 11.76 -4.03 -0.10
C PHE A 76 10.71 -2.99 -0.51
N GLU A 77 11.02 -2.25 -1.58
CA GLU A 77 10.22 -1.10 -2.02
C GLU A 77 8.88 -1.44 -2.70
N THR A 78 8.52 -2.72 -2.90
CA THR A 78 7.34 -3.02 -3.74
C THR A 78 6.46 -4.14 -3.19
N PHE A 79 5.47 -3.75 -2.39
CA PHE A 79 4.27 -4.56 -2.21
C PHE A 79 3.29 -4.26 -3.33
N VAL A 80 2.59 -5.29 -3.82
CA VAL A 80 1.30 -5.11 -4.48
C VAL A 80 0.36 -4.57 -3.43
N VAL A 81 -0.03 -3.33 -3.63
CA VAL A 81 -1.07 -2.71 -2.83
C VAL A 81 -2.40 -3.34 -3.22
N GLU A 82 -3.02 -4.07 -2.28
CA GLU A 82 -4.43 -4.43 -2.42
C GLU A 82 -5.26 -3.18 -2.13
N LEU A 83 -5.99 -2.70 -3.14
CA LEU A 83 -6.96 -1.63 -2.98
C LEU A 83 -8.37 -2.22 -3.08
N LYS A 84 -9.03 -2.40 -1.94
CA LYS A 84 -10.48 -2.63 -1.88
C LYS A 84 -11.17 -1.28 -1.73
N ARG A 85 -12.24 -1.05 -2.49
CA ARG A 85 -12.95 0.24 -2.48
C ARG A 85 -14.45 0.07 -2.49
N TYR A 86 -15.11 1.08 -1.94
CA TYR A 86 -16.55 1.27 -2.06
C TYR A 86 -16.85 2.76 -2.34
N PRO A 87 -17.69 3.08 -3.34
CA PRO A 87 -18.28 2.16 -4.31
C PRO A 87 -17.24 1.47 -5.21
N LEU A 88 -17.62 0.36 -5.85
CA LEU A 88 -16.74 -0.38 -6.76
C LEU A 88 -16.47 0.38 -8.06
N GLN A 89 -17.44 1.17 -8.51
CA GLN A 89 -17.38 1.97 -9.73
C GLN A 89 -17.15 3.43 -9.37
N ASP A 90 -16.36 4.11 -10.18
CA ASP A 90 -16.08 5.53 -9.99
C ASP A 90 -17.31 6.38 -10.28
N TYR A 91 -17.49 7.45 -9.51
CA TYR A 91 -18.49 8.47 -9.83
C TYR A 91 -18.03 9.29 -11.05
N PRO A 92 -18.89 9.55 -12.05
CA PRO A 92 -18.49 10.28 -13.26
C PRO A 92 -17.89 11.66 -13.00
N GLU A 93 -18.44 12.38 -12.02
CA GLU A 93 -18.00 13.73 -11.66
C GLU A 93 -16.76 13.74 -10.75
N CYS A 94 -16.42 12.58 -10.18
CA CYS A 94 -15.48 12.49 -9.08
C CYS A 94 -14.72 11.16 -9.14
N PRO A 95 -13.90 10.92 -10.18
CA PRO A 95 -13.19 9.66 -10.33
C PRO A 95 -12.11 9.49 -9.26
N LEU A 96 -11.96 8.27 -8.73
CA LEU A 96 -10.88 7.99 -7.79
C LEU A 96 -9.52 8.08 -8.49
N ALA A 97 -8.56 8.78 -7.88
CA ALA A 97 -7.20 8.83 -8.41
C ALA A 97 -6.57 7.43 -8.46
N THR A 98 -6.01 7.05 -9.62
CA THR A 98 -5.39 5.73 -9.84
C THR A 98 -4.30 5.40 -8.81
N ARG A 99 -3.60 6.44 -8.34
CA ARG A 99 -2.49 6.33 -7.38
C ARG A 99 -2.86 6.88 -6.00
N VAL A 100 -4.13 6.74 -5.59
CA VAL A 100 -4.60 7.22 -4.27
C VAL A 100 -3.83 6.61 -3.10
N TYR A 101 -3.32 5.39 -3.27
CA TYR A 101 -2.54 4.70 -2.24
C TYR A 101 -1.22 5.41 -1.91
N ASP A 102 -0.60 6.13 -2.86
CA ASP A 102 0.63 6.90 -2.62
C ASP A 102 0.38 8.08 -1.66
N PHE A 103 -0.85 8.59 -1.59
CA PHE A 103 -1.22 9.65 -0.65
C PHE A 103 -1.46 9.10 0.76
N VAL A 104 -1.81 7.81 0.86
CA VAL A 104 -1.98 7.11 2.14
C VAL A 104 -0.62 6.62 2.67
N PHE A 105 0.24 6.14 1.76
CA PHE A 105 1.60 5.69 2.01
C PHE A 105 2.59 6.53 1.17
N PRO A 106 2.92 7.76 1.61
CA PRO A 106 3.84 8.63 0.88
C PRO A 106 5.29 8.14 0.92
N GLU A 107 5.61 7.28 1.89
CA GLU A 107 6.90 6.58 2.00
C GLU A 107 6.76 5.16 1.43
N PRO A 108 7.86 4.57 0.93
CA PRO A 108 7.87 3.17 0.53
C PRO A 108 7.31 2.28 1.65
N ILE A 109 6.52 1.28 1.26
CA ILE A 109 5.92 0.34 2.21
C ILE A 109 7.00 -0.60 2.72
N GLU A 110 7.40 -0.42 3.98
CA GLU A 110 8.39 -1.25 4.65
C GLU A 110 7.74 -2.26 5.60
N VAL A 111 8.27 -3.48 5.63
CA VAL A 111 7.99 -4.47 6.68
C VAL A 111 8.88 -4.24 7.89
N ARG A 112 8.33 -4.49 9.08
CA ARG A 112 9.03 -4.23 10.36
C ARG A 112 8.96 -5.44 11.27
N GLU A 113 10.00 -5.70 12.03
CA GLU A 113 9.98 -6.74 13.07
C GLU A 113 9.07 -6.35 14.25
N GLU A 114 8.96 -5.05 14.52
CA GLU A 114 8.09 -4.49 15.54
C GLU A 114 6.94 -3.70 14.90
N GLY A 115 5.72 -3.92 15.42
CA GLY A 115 4.55 -3.14 15.03
C GLY A 115 4.70 -1.68 15.47
N LYS A 116 4.31 -0.75 14.60
CA LYS A 116 4.22 0.68 14.96
C LYS A 116 2.82 0.99 15.50
N GLY A 117 2.73 2.03 16.32
CA GLY A 117 1.43 2.56 16.77
C GLY A 117 0.59 3.05 15.60
N THR A 118 -0.74 3.03 15.79
CA THR A 118 -1.70 3.52 14.81
C THR A 118 -1.54 5.01 14.55
N GLU A 119 -1.65 5.41 13.28
CA GLU A 119 -1.51 6.80 12.83
C GLU A 119 -2.75 7.24 12.07
N VAL A 120 -3.13 8.51 12.23
CA VAL A 120 -4.15 9.16 11.40
C VAL A 120 -3.44 10.11 10.46
N ARG A 121 -3.70 9.98 9.15
CA ARG A 121 -3.09 10.79 8.10
C ARG A 121 -4.18 11.51 7.31
N GLY A 122 -4.05 12.82 7.23
CA GLY A 122 -4.88 13.64 6.35
C GLY A 122 -4.17 13.89 5.03
N PHE A 123 -4.90 13.80 3.91
CA PHE A 123 -4.38 14.13 2.58
C PHE A 123 -5.44 14.87 1.77
N VAL A 124 -5.00 15.55 0.70
CA VAL A 124 -5.87 16.28 -0.22
C VAL A 124 -5.53 15.86 -1.64
N LEU A 125 -6.54 15.42 -2.39
CA LEU A 125 -6.46 15.17 -3.82
C LEU A 125 -7.04 16.38 -4.54
N THR A 126 -6.39 16.81 -5.63
CA THR A 126 -6.89 17.90 -6.47
C THR A 126 -7.02 17.41 -7.89
N ASP A 127 -8.17 17.61 -8.51
CA ASP A 127 -8.41 17.26 -9.90
C ASP A 127 -7.84 18.33 -10.86
N ALA A 128 -7.94 18.06 -12.17
CA ALA A 128 -7.49 19.00 -13.20
C ALA A 128 -8.31 20.31 -13.26
N GLN A 129 -9.51 20.33 -12.67
CA GLN A 129 -10.39 21.51 -12.60
C GLN A 129 -10.17 22.32 -11.31
N GLY A 130 -9.30 21.85 -10.41
CA GLY A 130 -9.04 22.48 -9.12
C GLY A 130 -10.02 22.10 -8.01
N THR A 131 -10.92 21.14 -8.24
CA THR A 131 -11.79 20.56 -7.22
C THR A 131 -10.94 19.78 -6.23
N ARG A 132 -11.18 20.01 -4.93
CA ARG A 132 -10.46 19.33 -3.86
C ARG A 132 -11.30 18.22 -3.27
N GLN A 133 -10.66 17.08 -3.03
CA GLN A 133 -11.18 16.01 -2.21
C GLN A 133 -10.27 15.84 -1.00
N TYR A 134 -10.87 15.69 0.16
CA TYR A 134 -10.19 15.51 1.43
C TYR A 134 -10.23 14.04 1.80
N GLY A 135 -9.06 13.49 2.13
CA GLY A 135 -8.90 12.12 2.54
C GLY A 135 -8.41 12.03 3.97
N SER A 136 -8.98 11.11 4.75
CA SER A 136 -8.49 10.75 6.09
C SER A 136 -8.24 9.25 6.12
N ALA A 137 -7.01 8.87 6.45
CA ALA A 137 -6.58 7.48 6.53
C ALA A 137 -6.16 7.11 7.95
N LEU A 138 -6.66 5.99 8.45
CA LEU A 138 -6.19 5.32 9.64
C LEU A 138 -5.20 4.23 9.22
N VAL A 139 -3.92 4.44 9.51
CA VAL A 139 -2.83 3.52 9.21
C VAL A 139 -2.48 2.72 10.45
N PHE A 140 -2.41 1.40 10.34
CA PHE A 140 -2.02 0.49 11.40
C PHE A 140 -1.15 -0.63 10.83
N TRP A 141 -0.45 -1.35 11.71
CA TRP A 141 0.48 -2.40 11.34
C TRP A 141 -0.11 -3.76 11.67
N GLU A 142 -0.32 -4.57 10.65
CA GLU A 142 -0.86 -5.92 10.79
C GLU A 142 0.27 -6.95 10.72
N ARG A 143 0.21 -7.96 11.57
CA ARG A 143 1.19 -9.05 11.59
C ARG A 143 0.99 -9.92 10.36
N LEU A 144 2.07 -10.14 9.60
CA LEU A 144 2.10 -11.06 8.47
C LEU A 144 1.89 -12.50 8.95
N SER A 145 1.18 -13.30 8.15
CA SER A 145 1.04 -14.72 8.45
C SER A 145 2.38 -15.44 8.24
N PRO A 146 2.65 -16.55 8.95
CA PRO A 146 3.86 -17.34 8.72
C PRO A 146 4.02 -17.79 7.26
N VAL A 147 2.91 -18.05 6.56
CA VAL A 147 2.90 -18.43 5.14
C VAL A 147 3.38 -17.27 4.27
N ASP A 148 2.96 -16.04 4.57
CA ASP A 148 3.39 -14.85 3.84
C ASP A 148 4.89 -14.59 4.05
N ILE A 149 5.38 -14.78 5.28
CA ILE A 149 6.82 -14.65 5.60
C ILE A 149 7.65 -15.68 4.83
N ILE A 150 7.20 -16.95 4.79
CA ILE A 150 7.89 -18.01 4.02
C ILE A 150 7.88 -17.67 2.53
N THR A 151 6.71 -17.31 1.98
CA THR A 151 6.58 -16.95 0.56
C THR A 151 7.47 -15.76 0.20
N MET A 152 7.53 -14.77 1.10
CA MET A 152 8.43 -13.63 0.96
C MET A 152 9.89 -14.08 0.98
N SER A 153 10.26 -14.97 1.90
CA SER A 153 11.62 -15.48 2.02
C SER A 153 12.10 -16.21 0.77
N GLU A 154 11.23 -17.04 0.19
CA GLU A 154 11.51 -17.80 -1.03
C GLU A 154 11.73 -16.85 -2.21
N LYS A 155 10.81 -15.88 -2.41
CA LYS A 155 10.93 -14.88 -3.47
C LYS A 155 12.24 -14.09 -3.36
N VAL A 156 12.55 -13.59 -2.16
CA VAL A 156 13.78 -12.82 -1.91
C VAL A 156 15.03 -13.66 -2.18
N ASN A 157 15.06 -14.90 -1.68
CA ASN A 157 16.21 -15.78 -1.89
C ASN A 157 16.39 -16.13 -3.37
N ASP A 158 15.30 -16.42 -4.07
CA ASP A 158 15.31 -16.64 -5.52
C ASP A 158 15.92 -15.46 -6.27
N PHE A 159 15.52 -14.23 -5.92
CA PHE A 159 16.06 -13.01 -6.50
C PHE A 159 17.55 -12.84 -6.20
N ARG A 160 17.97 -13.06 -4.96
CA ARG A 160 19.37 -12.94 -4.53
C ARG A 160 20.28 -13.91 -5.27
N VAL A 161 19.87 -15.17 -5.34
CA VAL A 161 20.65 -16.23 -5.98
C VAL A 161 20.69 -16.03 -7.50
N LYS A 162 19.52 -15.78 -8.13
CA LYS A 162 19.44 -15.64 -9.60
C LYS A 162 20.14 -14.37 -10.10
N LYS A 163 19.97 -13.24 -9.41
CA LYS A 163 20.47 -11.95 -9.90
C LYS A 163 21.90 -11.65 -9.46
N PHE A 164 22.23 -11.94 -8.21
CA PHE A 164 23.50 -11.52 -7.62
C PHE A 164 24.46 -12.69 -7.38
N GLY A 165 24.02 -13.95 -7.55
CA GLY A 165 24.84 -15.12 -7.24
C GLY A 165 25.24 -15.20 -5.77
N VAL A 166 24.47 -14.57 -4.88
CA VAL A 166 24.75 -14.50 -3.44
C VAL A 166 24.00 -15.61 -2.73
N ASP A 167 24.59 -16.12 -1.65
CA ASP A 167 23.97 -17.13 -0.80
C ASP A 167 22.59 -16.68 -0.27
N PRO A 168 21.65 -17.65 -0.14
CA PRO A 168 20.33 -17.38 0.39
C PRO A 168 20.41 -16.97 1.87
N ILE A 169 19.45 -16.15 2.29
CA ILE A 169 19.26 -15.77 3.68
C ILE A 169 18.58 -16.95 4.38
N THR A 170 19.26 -17.51 5.38
CA THR A 170 18.78 -18.65 6.17
C THR A 170 18.02 -18.22 7.42
N GLU A 171 18.29 -17.02 7.94
CA GLU A 171 17.67 -16.49 9.15
C GLU A 171 16.64 -15.43 8.79
N TRP A 172 15.36 -15.73 9.02
CA TRP A 172 14.25 -14.81 8.81
C TRP A 172 13.60 -14.48 10.16
N PRO A 173 13.14 -13.22 10.36
CA PRO A 173 12.40 -12.86 11.56
C PRO A 173 11.15 -13.72 11.73
N GLU A 174 10.88 -14.18 12.95
CA GLU A 174 9.68 -14.97 13.28
C GLU A 174 8.38 -14.17 13.12
N GLN A 175 8.50 -12.84 13.20
CA GLN A 175 7.37 -11.91 13.16
C GLN A 175 7.74 -10.71 12.30
N LEU A 176 6.83 -10.39 11.40
CA LEU A 176 6.91 -9.21 10.57
C LEU A 176 5.54 -8.54 10.53
N TYR A 177 5.56 -7.22 10.43
CA TYR A 177 4.39 -6.38 10.36
C TYR A 177 4.43 -5.56 9.09
N ALA A 178 3.29 -5.46 8.40
CA ALA A 178 3.12 -4.63 7.23
C ALA A 178 2.04 -3.57 7.48
N PRO A 179 2.17 -2.36 6.92
CA PRO A 179 1.16 -1.34 7.09
C PRO A 179 -0.10 -1.67 6.29
N VAL A 180 -1.23 -1.39 6.90
CA VAL A 180 -2.58 -1.47 6.35
C VAL A 180 -3.29 -0.16 6.68
N ALA A 181 -4.15 0.31 5.80
CA ALA A 181 -4.88 1.55 6.00
C ALA A 181 -6.36 1.40 5.65
N ILE A 182 -7.18 2.09 6.43
CA ILE A 182 -8.58 2.34 6.09
C ILE A 182 -8.69 3.84 5.80
N ALA A 183 -9.17 4.21 4.62
CA ALA A 183 -9.28 5.62 4.23
C ALA A 183 -10.69 5.99 3.80
N VAL A 184 -11.09 7.23 4.11
CA VAL A 184 -12.34 7.84 3.65
C VAL A 184 -11.99 9.08 2.85
N ILE A 185 -12.60 9.25 1.69
CA ILE A 185 -12.45 10.41 0.81
C ILE A 185 -13.79 11.12 0.69
N SER A 186 -13.78 12.45 0.79
CA SER A 186 -14.97 13.29 0.69
C SER A 186 -14.65 14.69 0.15
N HIS A 187 -15.62 15.34 -0.48
CA HIS A 187 -15.58 16.78 -0.76
C HIS A 187 -15.64 17.65 0.51
N TRP A 188 -16.08 17.09 1.63
CA TRP A 188 -16.16 17.79 2.91
C TRP A 188 -14.86 17.63 3.71
N PRO A 189 -14.29 18.70 4.27
CA PRO A 189 -13.09 18.61 5.09
C PRO A 189 -13.44 18.05 6.48
N PHE A 190 -13.06 16.81 6.78
CA PHE A 190 -13.33 16.14 8.06
C PHE A 190 -12.08 15.97 8.95
N PHE A 191 -11.10 16.86 8.86
CA PHE A 191 -9.93 16.81 9.74
C PHE A 191 -10.33 17.36 11.13
N SER A 192 -10.69 16.48 12.05
CA SER A 192 -10.92 16.80 13.47
C SER A 192 -9.86 16.16 14.34
#